data_AF-A0A1H4K1Y9-F1
#
_entry.id   AF-A0A1H4K1Y9-F1
#
_cell.length_a   1.000
_cell.length_b   1.000
_cell.length_c   1.000
_cell.angle_alpha   90.00
_cell.angle_beta   90.00
_cell.angle_gamma   90.00
#
_symmetry.space_group_name_H-M   'P 1'
#
loop_
_entity.id
_entity.type
_entity.pdbx_description
1 polymer ?
#
loop_
_entity_poly.entity_id
_entity_poly.type
_entity_poly.pdbx_seq_one_letter_code
_entity_poly.pdbx_strand_id
1 'polypeptide(L)'
;MKKKYNLINGCSSTFPAVTPKSWKTGNKILLQRDWIIHFYFKDPNFLRKYPSGKQVRIKGMNEFKTLGERCEATQFLIDGSMLKFIV
;
A
#
# COMPACT_ATOMS: atom_id res chain seq x y z
N MET A 1 9.39 9.52 10.45
CA MET A 1 8.28 10.17 9.71
C MET A 1 7.97 9.33 8.47
N LYS A 2 6.69 9.07 8.15
CA LYS A 2 6.34 8.36 6.90
C LYS A 2 6.45 9.34 5.72
N LYS A 3 7.07 8.91 4.62
CA LYS A 3 7.21 9.73 3.41
C LYS A 3 5.82 10.04 2.84
N LYS A 4 5.56 11.31 2.54
CA LYS A 4 4.27 11.80 2.06
C LYS A 4 4.43 12.31 0.62
N TYR A 5 3.49 11.94 -0.23
CA TYR A 5 3.41 12.35 -1.63
C TYR A 5 2.21 13.27 -1.79
N ASN A 6 2.43 14.40 -2.45
CA ASN A 6 1.36 15.30 -2.85
C ASN A 6 0.81 14.81 -4.19
N LEU A 7 -0.51 14.82 -4.29
CA LEU A 7 -1.26 14.37 -5.44
C LEU A 7 -2.01 15.57 -6.01
N ILE A 8 -2.63 15.38 -7.18
CA ILE A 8 -3.42 16.39 -7.86
C ILE A 8 -4.55 16.89 -6.93
N ASN A 9 -4.94 18.16 -7.08
CA ASN A 9 -6.03 18.81 -6.32
C ASN A 9 -5.81 18.91 -4.79
N GLY A 10 -4.56 18.95 -4.34
CA GLY A 10 -4.23 19.09 -2.91
C GLY A 10 -4.46 17.82 -2.09
N CYS A 11 -4.80 16.71 -2.75
CA CYS A 11 -4.80 15.38 -2.16
C CYS A 11 -3.37 14.99 -1.78
N SER A 12 -3.24 14.07 -0.83
CA SER A 12 -1.93 13.51 -0.49
C SER A 12 -2.02 12.08 0.00
N SER A 13 -0.94 11.33 -0.19
CA SER A 13 -0.86 9.94 0.24
C SER A 13 0.43 9.67 1.00
N THR A 14 0.40 8.75 1.97
CA THR A 14 1.63 8.20 2.55
C THR A 14 2.19 7.10 1.66
N PHE A 15 3.50 6.90 1.70
CA PHE A 15 4.10 5.76 0.99
C PHE A 15 3.44 4.42 1.42
N PRO A 16 3.11 3.52 0.46
CA PRO A 16 2.54 2.22 0.76
C PRO A 16 3.45 1.41 1.68
N ALA A 17 2.87 0.90 2.77
CA ALA A 17 3.52 -0.04 3.67
C ALA A 17 2.90 -1.42 3.49
N VAL A 18 3.71 -2.46 3.61
CA VAL A 18 3.25 -3.85 3.50
C VAL A 18 3.34 -4.50 4.86
N THR A 19 2.27 -5.19 5.23
CA THR A 19 2.30 -6.19 6.30
C THR A 19 2.25 -7.55 5.61
N PRO A 20 3.15 -8.50 5.93
CA PRO A 20 4.24 -8.41 6.90
C PRO A 20 5.39 -7.48 6.46
N LYS A 21 6.06 -6.79 7.42
CA LYS A 21 7.15 -5.85 7.11
C LYS A 21 8.33 -6.51 6.38
N SER A 22 8.60 -7.77 6.69
CA SER A 22 9.67 -8.58 6.09
C SER A 22 9.27 -9.24 4.76
N TRP A 23 8.25 -8.73 4.08
CA TRP A 23 7.75 -9.34 2.83
C TRP A 23 8.83 -9.55 1.76
N LYS A 24 9.85 -8.66 1.66
CA LYS A 24 10.95 -8.79 0.69
C LYS A 24 12.02 -9.83 1.06
N THR A 25 12.22 -10.10 2.35
CA THR A 25 13.36 -10.90 2.85
C THR A 25 12.92 -12.10 3.68
N GLY A 26 11.62 -12.30 3.81
CA GLY A 26 11.06 -13.32 4.69
C GLY A 26 11.03 -14.71 4.07
N ASN A 27 10.74 -15.65 4.93
CA ASN A 27 10.72 -17.08 4.70
C ASN A 27 9.31 -17.60 4.44
N LYS A 28 9.18 -18.87 4.04
CA LYS A 28 7.91 -19.47 3.58
C LYS A 28 6.76 -19.38 4.57
N ILE A 29 7.06 -19.20 5.86
CA ILE A 29 6.07 -18.95 6.93
C ILE A 29 5.23 -17.70 6.63
N LEU A 30 5.75 -16.72 5.89
CA LEU A 30 5.00 -15.54 5.48
C LEU A 30 3.84 -15.87 4.53
N LEU A 31 3.86 -17.01 3.84
CA LEU A 31 2.76 -17.42 2.95
C LEU A 31 1.50 -17.80 3.73
N GLN A 32 1.65 -18.20 4.99
CA GLN A 32 0.55 -18.53 5.90
C GLN A 32 -0.12 -17.29 6.49
N ARG A 33 0.48 -16.11 6.30
CA ARG A 33 -0.05 -14.83 6.78
C ARG A 33 -0.71 -14.08 5.62
N ASP A 34 -1.74 -13.31 5.95
CA ASP A 34 -2.32 -12.37 5.01
C ASP A 34 -1.38 -11.19 4.78
N TRP A 35 -1.03 -10.98 3.51
CA TRP A 35 -0.33 -9.79 3.06
C TRP A 35 -1.33 -8.69 2.78
N ILE A 36 -0.99 -7.49 3.25
CA ILE A 36 -1.83 -6.30 3.14
C ILE A 36 -0.92 -5.11 2.85
N ILE A 37 -1.12 -4.49 1.70
CA ILE A 37 -0.59 -3.16 1.42
C ILE A 37 -1.53 -2.15 2.07
N HIS A 38 -0.99 -1.16 2.77
CA HIS A 38 -1.78 -0.12 3.39
C HIS A 38 -1.10 1.24 3.30
N PHE A 39 -1.91 2.27 3.10
CA PHE A 39 -1.49 3.67 3.09
C PHE A 39 -2.63 4.56 3.57
N TYR A 40 -2.33 5.80 3.92
CA TYR A 40 -3.32 6.82 4.23
C TYR A 40 -3.46 7.75 3.04
N PHE A 41 -4.69 7.89 2.56
CA PHE A 41 -5.06 8.87 1.56
C PHE A 41 -5.79 10.02 2.24
N LYS A 42 -5.34 11.24 2.01
CA LYS A 42 -5.88 12.47 2.59
C LYS A 42 -6.43 13.33 1.47
N ASP A 43 -7.75 13.52 1.51
CA ASP A 43 -8.49 14.40 0.61
C ASP A 43 -8.86 15.69 1.37
N PRO A 44 -8.51 16.88 0.85
CA PRO A 44 -8.84 18.16 1.47
C PRO A 44 -10.35 18.37 1.64
N ASN A 45 -11.19 17.82 0.75
CA ASN A 45 -12.64 17.97 0.81
C ASN A 45 -13.28 17.11 1.92
N PHE A 46 -12.57 16.08 2.40
CA PHE A 46 -13.08 15.17 3.42
C PHE A 46 -12.35 15.30 4.77
N LEU A 47 -11.60 16.39 5.00
CA LEU A 47 -10.86 16.60 6.26
C LEU A 47 -11.73 16.58 7.50
N ARG A 48 -12.97 17.06 7.40
CA ARG A 48 -13.93 17.05 8.52
C ARG A 48 -14.30 15.63 8.95
N LYS A 49 -14.35 14.69 8.00
CA LYS A 49 -14.68 13.28 8.25
C LYS A 49 -13.44 12.43 8.52
N TYR A 50 -12.32 12.76 7.88
CA TYR A 50 -11.06 12.02 7.94
C TYR A 50 -9.89 12.99 8.18
N PRO A 51 -9.73 13.54 9.40
CA PRO A 51 -8.71 14.56 9.68
C PRO A 51 -7.28 14.03 9.46
N SER A 52 -7.05 12.76 9.77
CA SER A 52 -5.77 12.05 9.56
C SER A 52 -5.69 11.33 8.21
N GLY A 53 -6.70 11.48 7.34
CA GLY A 53 -6.85 10.71 6.10
C GLY A 53 -7.53 9.35 6.31
N LYS A 54 -8.01 8.77 5.21
CA LYS A 54 -8.63 7.45 5.17
C LYS A 54 -7.56 6.39 4.96
N GLN A 55 -7.55 5.36 5.78
CA GLN A 55 -6.66 4.21 5.57
C GLN A 55 -7.22 3.34 4.44
N VAL A 56 -6.42 3.18 3.38
CA VAL A 56 -6.69 2.27 2.28
C VAL A 56 -5.91 0.98 2.53
N ARG A 57 -6.57 -0.16 2.32
CA ARG A 57 -5.98 -1.49 2.46
C ARG A 57 -6.21 -2.25 1.16
N ILE A 58 -5.12 -2.68 0.52
CA ILE A 58 -5.16 -3.45 -0.73
C ILE A 58 -4.77 -4.89 -0.40
N LYS A 59 -5.62 -5.81 -0.86
CA LYS A 59 -5.39 -7.26 -0.91
C LYS A 59 -5.32 -7.67 -2.39
N GLY A 60 -4.81 -8.86 -2.68
CA GLY A 60 -4.72 -9.40 -4.05
C GLY A 60 -3.43 -10.19 -4.33
N MET A 61 -2.41 -10.00 -3.48
CA MET A 61 -1.17 -10.78 -3.51
C MET A 61 -1.31 -12.14 -2.79
N ASN A 62 -2.36 -12.36 -2.00
CA ASN A 62 -2.50 -13.59 -1.20
C ASN A 62 -2.88 -14.83 -2.02
N GLU A 63 -3.24 -14.66 -3.29
CA GLU A 63 -3.58 -15.76 -4.20
C GLU A 63 -2.32 -16.51 -4.67
N PHE A 64 -1.18 -15.82 -4.72
CA PHE A 64 0.11 -16.40 -5.12
C PHE A 64 0.64 -17.35 -4.05
N LYS A 65 1.07 -18.55 -4.46
CA LYS A 65 1.51 -19.60 -3.54
C LYS A 65 3.02 -19.64 -3.32
N THR A 66 3.79 -18.91 -4.14
CA THR A 66 5.23 -18.77 -3.95
C THR A 66 5.58 -17.40 -3.40
N LEU A 67 6.72 -17.31 -2.69
CA LEU A 67 7.22 -16.03 -2.17
C LEU A 67 7.62 -15.09 -3.30
N GLY A 68 8.25 -15.61 -4.36
CA GLY A 68 8.70 -14.83 -5.51
C GLY A 68 7.52 -14.11 -6.18
N GLU A 69 6.52 -14.88 -6.60
CA GLU A 69 5.31 -14.32 -7.23
C GLU A 69 4.58 -13.35 -6.30
N ARG A 70 4.46 -13.68 -5.01
CA ARG A 70 3.78 -12.82 -4.04
C ARG A 70 4.53 -11.50 -3.83
N CYS A 71 5.86 -11.52 -3.83
CA CYS A 71 6.71 -10.33 -3.80
C CYS A 71 6.54 -9.49 -5.07
N GLU A 72 6.61 -10.12 -6.24
CA GLU A 72 6.46 -9.43 -7.53
C GLU A 72 5.08 -8.77 -7.64
N ALA A 73 4.02 -9.50 -7.31
CA ALA A 73 2.67 -8.95 -7.28
C ALA A 73 2.52 -7.80 -6.28
N THR A 74 3.15 -7.91 -5.11
CA THR A 74 3.15 -6.83 -4.11
C THR A 74 3.86 -5.58 -4.64
N GLN A 75 5.01 -5.75 -5.27
CA GLN A 75 5.76 -4.64 -5.87
C GLN A 75 4.98 -4.00 -7.01
N PHE A 76 4.40 -4.81 -7.91
CA PHE A 76 3.53 -4.35 -8.99
C PHE A 76 2.33 -3.54 -8.47
N LEU A 77 1.67 -4.01 -7.41
CA LEU A 77 0.55 -3.28 -6.80
C LEU A 77 0.98 -1.96 -6.16
N ILE A 78 2.16 -1.91 -5.53
CA ILE A 78 2.73 -0.66 -4.99
C ILE A 78 2.98 0.31 -6.14
N ASP A 79 3.68 -0.12 -7.18
CA ASP A 79 4.09 0.74 -8.29
C ASP A 79 2.87 1.23 -9.09
N GLY A 80 1.92 0.35 -9.37
CA GLY A 80 0.65 0.70 -10.00
C GLY A 80 -0.23 1.62 -9.15
N SER A 81 -0.23 1.43 -7.82
CA SER A 81 -0.95 2.34 -6.92
C SER A 81 -0.36 3.75 -6.91
N MET A 82 0.97 3.88 -7.06
CA MET A 82 1.65 5.18 -7.09
C MET A 82 1.49 5.87 -8.46
N LEU A 83 1.49 5.11 -9.56
CA LEU A 83 1.30 5.63 -10.92
C LEU A 83 -0.09 6.25 -11.14
N LYS A 84 -1.14 5.69 -10.54
CA LYS A 84 -2.52 6.21 -10.68
C LYS A 84 -2.74 7.61 -10.10
N PHE A 85 -1.77 8.16 -9.36
CA PHE A 85 -1.88 9.49 -8.78
C PHE A 85 -0.93 10.53 -9.40
N ILE A 86 -0.13 10.17 -10.41
CA ILE A 86 0.82 11.05 -11.10
C ILE A 86 0.31 11.53 -12.46
N VAL A 87 -0.82 10.99 -12.95
CA VAL A 87 -1.44 11.39 -14.23
C VAL A 87 -2.60 12.37 -14.00
#